data_AF-G4Z9P4-F1
#
_entry.id   AF-G4Z9P4-F1
#
_cell.length_a   1.000
_cell.length_b   1.000
_cell.length_c   1.000
_cell.angle_alpha   90.00
_cell.angle_beta   90.00
_cell.angle_gamma   90.00
#
_symmetry.space_group_name_H-M   'P 1'
#
loop_
_entity.id
_entity.type
_entity.pdbx_description
1 polymer ?
#
loop_
_entity_poly.entity_id
_entity_poly.type
_entity_poly.pdbx_seq_one_letter_code
_entity_poly.pdbx_strand_id
1 'polypeptide(L)'
;RSKGATMMVFVTTLSGRIDAIGCTPTDTVASIKARIQDKEGIAPEDQRLTHAGKRLQDHLTLAAYNIQNLSTVYLSARLLGG
;
A
#
# COMPACT_ATOMS: atom_id res chain seq x y z
N ARG A 1 12.50 -10.94 -18.78
CA ARG A 1 12.23 -10.69 -17.34
C ARG A 1 10.92 -11.38 -17.00
N SER A 2 10.96 -12.49 -16.27
CA SER A 2 9.78 -13.12 -15.69
C SER A 2 9.09 -12.09 -14.79
N LYS A 3 7.99 -11.49 -15.24
CA LYS A 3 7.10 -10.76 -14.35
C LYS A 3 6.60 -11.81 -13.36
N GLY A 4 7.10 -11.80 -12.12
CA GLY A 4 6.52 -12.59 -11.04
C GLY A 4 5.00 -12.37 -11.03
N ALA A 5 4.24 -13.41 -10.64
CA ALA A 5 2.79 -13.39 -10.70
C ALA A 5 2.27 -12.06 -10.15
N THR A 6 1.70 -11.26 -11.04
CA THR A 6 1.27 -9.89 -10.71
C THR A 6 -0.05 -10.00 -9.98
N MET A 7 -0.06 -9.64 -8.71
CA MET A 7 -1.28 -9.54 -7.92
C MET A 7 -1.75 -8.09 -7.88
N MET A 8 -3.03 -7.89 -7.57
CA MET A 8 -3.60 -6.57 -7.34
C MET A 8 -3.98 -6.43 -5.87
N VAL A 9 -3.67 -5.29 -5.27
CA VAL A 9 -4.17 -4.91 -3.95
C VAL A 9 -4.98 -3.63 -4.09
N PHE A 10 -6.05 -3.52 -3.31
CA PHE A 10 -6.90 -2.33 -3.29
C PHE A 10 -6.48 -1.42 -2.14
N VAL A 11 -6.31 -0.13 -2.44
CA VAL A 11 -6.00 0.89 -1.43
C VAL A 11 -7.23 1.77 -1.26
N THR A 12 -7.83 1.75 -0.07
CA THR A 12 -8.92 2.66 0.29
C THR A 12 -8.35 3.89 0.96
N THR A 13 -8.65 5.07 0.42
CA THR A 13 -8.18 6.36 0.95
C THR A 13 -9.19 6.98 1.93
N LEU A 14 -8.80 8.07 2.59
CA LEU A 14 -9.67 8.80 3.53
C LEU A 14 -10.94 9.39 2.87
N SER A 15 -10.90 9.68 1.56
CA SER A 15 -12.05 10.17 0.81
C SER A 15 -13.02 9.04 0.40
N GLY A 16 -12.70 7.79 0.74
CA GLY A 16 -13.46 6.61 0.32
C GLY A 16 -13.18 6.14 -1.10
N ARG A 17 -12.21 6.78 -1.80
CA ARG A 17 -11.74 6.29 -3.10
C ARG A 17 -11.00 4.96 -2.93
N ILE A 18 -11.15 4.08 -3.93
CA ILE A 18 -10.45 2.80 -3.99
C ILE A 18 -9.56 2.77 -5.24
N ASP A 19 -8.27 2.58 -5.03
CA ASP A 19 -7.28 2.46 -6.10
C ASP A 19 -6.69 1.06 -6.18
N ALA A 20 -6.63 0.50 -7.38
CA ALA A 20 -5.94 -0.76 -7.63
C ALA A 20 -4.43 -0.52 -7.82
N ILE A 21 -3.61 -1.23 -7.05
CA ILE A 21 -2.15 -1.25 -7.14
C ILE A 21 -1.70 -2.64 -7.56
N GLY A 22 -1.11 -2.75 -8.74
CA GLY A 22 -0.43 -3.98 -9.17
C GLY A 22 0.89 -4.13 -8.40
N CYS A 23 1.16 -5.33 -7.87
CA CYS A 23 2.35 -5.62 -7.06
C CYS A 23 2.70 -7.11 -7.09
N THR A 24 3.77 -7.47 -6.39
CA THR A 24 4.16 -8.87 -6.14
C THR A 24 4.18 -9.16 -4.64
N PRO A 25 4.02 -10.42 -4.18
CA PRO A 25 4.12 -10.76 -2.75
C PRO A 25 5.46 -10.38 -2.10
N THR A 26 6.52 -10.30 -2.91
CA THR A 26 7.87 -9.90 -2.50
C THR A 26 8.08 -8.39 -2.45
N ASP A 27 7.15 -7.59 -2.97
CA ASP A 27 7.23 -6.13 -2.86
C ASP A 27 7.19 -5.72 -1.38
N THR A 28 7.98 -4.71 -1.04
CA THR A 28 7.98 -4.12 0.30
C THR A 28 6.85 -3.11 0.45
N VAL A 29 6.46 -2.83 1.69
CA VAL A 29 5.50 -1.77 2.00
C VAL A 29 6.02 -0.41 1.51
N ALA A 30 7.33 -0.15 1.58
CA ALA A 30 7.95 1.05 1.01
C ALA A 30 7.68 1.18 -0.51
N SER A 31 7.83 0.07 -1.25
CA SER A 31 7.55 0.04 -2.69
C SER A 31 6.07 0.30 -3.02
N ILE A 32 5.15 -0.15 -2.16
CA ILE A 32 3.71 0.15 -2.32
C ILE A 32 3.42 1.62 -2.06
N LYS A 33 4.01 2.21 -1.01
CA LYS A 33 3.84 3.64 -0.71
C LYS A 33 4.31 4.54 -1.85
N ALA A 34 5.43 4.21 -2.49
CA ALA A 34 5.90 4.93 -3.68
C ALA A 34 4.85 4.90 -4.82
N ARG A 35 4.24 3.73 -5.10
CA ARG A 35 3.18 3.63 -6.12
C ARG A 35 1.91 4.40 -5.74
N ILE A 36 1.61 4.49 -4.45
CA ILE A 36 0.50 5.32 -3.96
C ILE A 36 0.82 6.80 -4.12
N GLN A 37 2.07 7.22 -3.87
CA GLN A 37 2.52 8.60 -4.09
C GLN A 37 2.30 9.03 -5.54
N ASP A 38 2.65 8.18 -6.51
CA ASP A 38 2.43 8.46 -7.94
C ASP A 38 0.95 8.68 -8.30
N LYS A 39 0.02 8.11 -7.53
CA LYS A 39 -1.42 8.19 -7.78
C LYS A 39 -2.12 9.29 -6.98
N GLU A 40 -1.80 9.39 -5.69
CA GLU A 40 -2.50 10.26 -4.73
C GLU A 40 -1.70 11.53 -4.39
N GLY A 41 -0.42 11.60 -4.76
CA GLY A 41 0.45 12.76 -4.48
C GLY A 41 0.92 12.88 -3.03
N ILE A 42 0.65 11.90 -2.17
CA ILE A 42 1.01 11.92 -0.74
C ILE A 42 2.41 11.33 -0.57
N ALA A 43 3.32 12.03 0.12
CA ALA A 43 4.68 11.56 0.34
C ALA A 43 4.71 10.22 1.15
N PRO A 44 5.59 9.26 0.85
CA PRO A 44 5.62 7.93 1.49
C PRO A 44 5.74 7.96 3.02
N GLU A 45 6.42 8.96 3.56
CA GLU A 45 6.58 9.23 5.00
C GLU A 45 5.26 9.64 5.68
N ASP A 46 4.39 10.32 4.95
CA ASP A 46 3.08 10.78 5.44
C ASP A 46 1.99 9.72 5.25
N GLN A 47 2.29 8.65 4.52
CA GLN A 47 1.40 7.53 4.33
C GLN A 47 1.46 6.54 5.50
N ARG A 48 0.31 6.31 6.16
CA ARG A 48 0.12 5.22 7.11
C ARG A 48 -0.82 4.17 6.51
N LEU A 49 -0.24 3.02 6.16
CA LEU A 49 -0.96 1.86 5.65
C LEU A 49 -1.33 0.89 6.78
N THR A 50 -2.57 0.38 6.73
CA THR A 50 -3.09 -0.59 7.70
C THR A 50 -3.79 -1.74 6.98
N HIS A 51 -3.55 -2.97 7.43
CA HIS A 51 -4.25 -4.17 6.96
C HIS A 51 -4.56 -5.08 8.15
N ALA A 52 -5.77 -5.64 8.21
CA ALA A 52 -6.23 -6.50 9.31
C ALA A 52 -5.96 -5.92 10.71
N GLY A 53 -6.16 -4.60 10.88
CA GLY A 53 -5.90 -3.88 12.13
C GLY A 53 -4.42 -3.65 12.46
N LYS A 54 -3.48 -4.09 11.62
CA LYS A 54 -2.03 -3.94 11.82
C LYS A 54 -1.46 -2.83 10.96
N ARG A 55 -0.65 -1.96 11.55
CA ARG A 55 0.15 -0.97 10.83
C ARG A 55 1.27 -1.66 10.08
N LEU A 56 1.37 -1.37 8.78
CA LEU A 56 2.41 -1.91 7.92
C LEU A 56 3.73 -1.17 8.11
N GLN A 57 4.84 -1.90 8.06
CA GLN A 57 6.20 -1.38 8.24
C GLN A 57 6.98 -1.47 6.93
N ASP A 58 7.71 -0.39 6.62
CA ASP A 58 8.32 -0.16 5.30
C ASP A 58 9.31 -1.25 4.87
N HIS A 59 10.01 -1.88 5.82
CA HIS A 59 11.01 -2.92 5.57
C HIS A 59 10.43 -4.33 5.40
N LEU A 60 9.13 -4.52 5.65
CA LEU A 60 8.48 -5.82 5.53
C LEU A 60 7.80 -5.97 4.16
N THR A 61 7.70 -7.21 3.69
CA THR A 61 7.05 -7.56 2.44
C THR A 61 5.54 -7.71 2.61
N LEU A 62 4.80 -7.65 1.50
CA LEU A 62 3.35 -7.93 1.50
C LEU A 62 3.05 -9.36 1.99
N ALA A 63 3.86 -10.32 1.58
CA ALA A 63 3.75 -11.71 2.04
C ALA A 63 3.93 -11.84 3.57
N ALA A 64 4.79 -11.04 4.20
CA ALA A 64 4.98 -11.08 5.66
C ALA A 64 3.71 -10.68 6.44
N TYR A 65 2.82 -9.91 5.81
CA TYR A 65 1.51 -9.54 6.35
C TYR A 65 0.37 -10.42 5.85
N ASN A 66 0.67 -11.49 5.09
CA ASN A 66 -0.31 -12.31 4.39
C ASN A 66 -1.26 -11.48 3.50
N ILE A 67 -0.75 -10.41 2.89
CA ILE A 67 -1.49 -9.62 1.90
C ILE A 67 -1.47 -10.39 0.59
N GLN A 68 -2.65 -10.75 0.11
CA GLN A 68 -2.85 -11.57 -1.08
C GLN A 68 -3.51 -10.77 -2.20
N ASN A 69 -3.68 -11.41 -3.35
CA ASN A 69 -4.45 -10.84 -4.45
C ASN A 69 -5.85 -10.42 -3.98
N LEU A 70 -6.30 -9.25 -4.45
CA LEU A 70 -7.55 -8.60 -4.12
C LEU A 70 -7.70 -8.18 -2.65
N SER A 71 -6.63 -8.21 -1.85
CA SER A 71 -6.66 -7.70 -0.47
C SER A 71 -6.84 -6.19 -0.43
N THR A 72 -7.57 -5.71 0.58
CA THR A 72 -7.76 -4.28 0.84
C THR A 72 -6.78 -3.78 1.91
N VAL A 73 -6.11 -2.68 1.62
CA VAL A 73 -5.23 -1.93 2.52
C VAL A 73 -5.83 -0.54 2.70
N TYR A 74 -5.86 -0.06 3.94
CA TYR A 74 -6.38 1.26 4.26
C TYR A 74 -5.25 2.28 4.36
N LEU A 75 -5.37 3.36 3.60
CA LEU A 75 -4.48 4.52 3.64
C LEU A 75 -5.06 5.58 4.57
N SER A 76 -4.28 5.98 5.56
CA SER A 76 -4.49 7.17 6.37
C SER A 76 -3.30 8.10 6.16
N ALA A 77 -3.56 9.36 5.82
CA ALA A 77 -2.52 10.38 5.79
C ALA A 77 -2.29 10.90 7.22
N ARG A 78 -1.03 11.19 7.58
CA ARG A 78 -0.80 12.16 8.64
C ARG A 78 -1.14 13.53 8.08
N LEU A 79 -2.15 14.17 8.65
CA LEU A 79 -2.37 15.59 8.40
C LEU A 79 -1.14 16.33 8.97
N LEU A 80 -0.24 16.76 8.09
CA LEU A 80 0.65 17.88 8.40
C LEU A 80 -0.27 19.09 8.57
N GLY A 81 -0.53 19.49 9.82
CA GLY A 81 -1.21 20.75 10.09
C GLY A 81 -0.29 21.91 9.68
N GLY A 82 -0.78 22.80 8.81
CA GLY A 82 -0.13 24.05 8.44
C GLY A 82 -0.45 24.48 7.03
#